data_AF-A0A9X3CR92-F1
#
_entry.id   AF-A0A9X3CR92-F1
#
_cell.length_a   1.000
_cell.length_b   1.000
_cell.length_c   1.000
_cell.angle_alpha   90.00
_cell.angle_beta   90.00
_cell.angle_gamma   90.00
#
_symmetry.space_group_name_H-M   'P 1'
#
loop_
_entity.id
_entity.type
_entity.pdbx_description
1 polymer ?
#
loop_
_entity_poly.entity_id
_entity_poly.type
_entity_poly.pdbx_seq_one_letter_code
_entity_poly.pdbx_strand_id
1 'polypeptide(L)'
;MQHEQPSLTLSKQQWLTILLAIIVSRTVFYSLGLIGAHAYNPESMTNMDVWQQICRFDCMWFQRIADDGYAIIPSYMKGGNAANWAFMPVSPYLGKWMSILVGDTNLGLIVMSNLTFIASIVVFVMALKQRLFSKDTQDTAIWLMCFSPYTVYSLSGYSEPLYIALVSGVFIACYRKNWWLVGLLGLIAAVTRNLGVMLVFSVLIVGVQAYGASSFVRLKSNALSVIVAIWLIPLGFFAYMAFLHFHMGDALAFGHIQVAWGRVFSNPVDWLIYGVETGGAKLYLVIVSLIGLTLNGYLFFKKRYAEAVFMLINLLIPLSSGVNAMPRYLFGLYPTYLAICMLLERFPTARMSTLLVSSAVSTFITIGFFSNVFFTV
;
A
#
# COMPACT_ATOMS: atom_id res chain seq x y z
N MET A 1 -14.06 -27.65 19.49
CA MET A 1 -15.11 -27.03 18.66
C MET A 1 -14.46 -26.38 17.46
N GLN A 2 -14.57 -26.99 16.28
CA GLN A 2 -14.15 -26.34 15.03
C GLN A 2 -15.09 -25.15 14.83
N HIS A 3 -14.61 -23.92 15.03
CA HIS A 3 -15.34 -22.75 14.57
C HIS A 3 -15.50 -22.89 13.05
N GLU A 4 -16.72 -23.12 12.59
CA GLU A 4 -17.04 -23.08 11.15
C GLU A 4 -16.51 -21.77 10.57
N GLN A 5 -15.70 -21.87 9.52
CA GLN A 5 -15.15 -20.68 8.89
C GLN A 5 -16.30 -19.91 8.22
N PRO A 6 -16.42 -18.59 8.46
CA PRO A 6 -17.48 -17.82 7.82
C PRO A 6 -17.31 -17.84 6.30
N SER A 7 -18.42 -17.84 5.56
CA SER A 7 -18.36 -17.66 4.13
C SER A 7 -17.74 -16.30 3.79
N LEU A 8 -16.80 -16.30 2.84
CA LEU A 8 -16.19 -15.07 2.32
C LEU A 8 -16.88 -14.58 1.06
N THR A 9 -17.95 -15.25 0.59
CA THR A 9 -18.66 -14.84 -0.62
C THR A 9 -19.31 -13.46 -0.43
N LEU A 10 -19.12 -12.56 -1.38
CA LEU A 10 -19.80 -11.26 -1.38
C LEU A 10 -21.23 -11.44 -1.85
N SER A 11 -22.17 -10.73 -1.21
CA SER A 11 -23.55 -10.71 -1.66
C SER A 11 -23.71 -9.88 -2.93
N LYS A 12 -24.79 -10.10 -3.69
CA LYS A 12 -25.13 -9.26 -4.86
C LYS A 12 -25.19 -7.77 -4.47
N GLN A 13 -25.74 -7.45 -3.30
CA GLN A 13 -25.80 -6.08 -2.80
C GLN A 13 -24.41 -5.48 -2.59
N GLN A 14 -23.48 -6.25 -2.01
CA GLN A 14 -22.10 -5.79 -1.81
C GLN A 14 -21.39 -5.53 -3.14
N TRP A 15 -21.58 -6.40 -4.14
CA TRP A 15 -21.05 -6.13 -5.47
C TRP A 15 -21.62 -4.85 -6.09
N LEU A 16 -22.92 -4.60 -5.95
CA LEU A 16 -23.53 -3.35 -6.41
C LEU A 16 -22.97 -2.14 -5.65
N THR A 17 -22.76 -2.24 -4.34
CA THR A 17 -22.16 -1.17 -3.54
C THR A 17 -20.71 -0.90 -3.95
N ILE A 18 -19.92 -1.93 -4.23
CA ILE A 18 -18.54 -1.78 -4.74
C ILE A 18 -18.56 -1.05 -6.08
N LEU A 19 -19.37 -1.51 -7.03
CA LEU A 19 -19.47 -0.88 -8.35
C LEU A 19 -19.89 0.58 -8.24
N LEU A 20 -20.92 0.87 -7.44
CA LEU A 20 -21.41 2.23 -7.23
C LEU A 20 -20.33 3.12 -6.58
N ALA A 21 -19.72 2.67 -5.49
CA ALA A 21 -18.71 3.46 -4.77
C ALA A 21 -17.48 3.74 -5.64
N ILE A 22 -17.06 2.79 -6.47
CA ILE A 22 -15.97 2.98 -7.43
C ILE A 22 -16.37 3.99 -8.49
N ILE A 23 -17.50 3.80 -9.18
CA ILE A 23 -17.93 4.71 -10.24
C ILE A 23 -18.06 6.14 -9.71
N VAL A 24 -18.69 6.32 -8.53
CA VAL A 24 -18.85 7.64 -7.93
C VAL A 24 -17.49 8.23 -7.53
N SER A 25 -16.65 7.49 -6.80
CA SER A 25 -15.34 8.02 -6.36
C SER A 25 -14.43 8.37 -7.53
N ARG A 26 -14.35 7.52 -8.57
CA ARG A 26 -13.51 7.78 -9.75
C ARG A 26 -14.00 8.97 -10.54
N THR A 27 -15.30 9.06 -10.79
CA THR A 27 -15.89 10.22 -11.46
C THR A 27 -15.58 11.50 -10.67
N VAL A 28 -15.81 11.51 -9.35
CA VAL A 28 -15.55 12.67 -8.50
C VAL A 28 -14.07 13.05 -8.49
N PHE A 29 -13.16 12.12 -8.19
CA PHE A 29 -11.75 12.46 -7.99
C PHE A 29 -10.98 12.71 -9.28
N TYR A 30 -11.29 12.02 -10.39
CA TYR A 30 -10.70 12.38 -11.67
C TYR A 30 -11.20 13.75 -12.15
N SER A 31 -12.51 14.01 -12.06
CA SER A 31 -13.08 15.29 -12.51
C SER A 31 -12.56 16.46 -11.67
N LEU A 32 -12.70 16.38 -10.34
CA LEU A 32 -12.25 17.45 -9.46
C LEU A 32 -10.73 17.59 -9.47
N GLY A 33 -9.98 16.49 -9.55
CA GLY A 33 -8.53 16.52 -9.67
C GLY A 33 -8.06 17.26 -10.92
N LEU A 34 -8.60 16.90 -12.09
CA LEU A 34 -8.22 17.51 -13.36
C LEU A 34 -8.69 18.97 -13.46
N ILE A 35 -9.94 19.26 -13.09
CA ILE A 35 -10.47 20.63 -13.07
C ILE A 35 -9.65 21.49 -12.10
N GLY A 36 -9.39 20.97 -10.90
CA GLY A 36 -8.61 21.67 -9.89
C GLY A 36 -7.17 21.93 -10.33
N ALA A 37 -6.53 20.97 -11.01
CA ALA A 37 -5.17 21.17 -11.52
C ALA A 37 -5.09 22.26 -12.59
N HIS A 38 -6.05 22.30 -13.52
CA HIS A 38 -6.12 23.36 -14.53
C HIS A 38 -6.48 24.73 -13.93
N ALA A 39 -7.25 24.76 -12.84
CA ALA A 39 -7.60 26.01 -12.17
C ALA A 39 -6.47 26.55 -11.26
N TYR A 40 -5.74 25.66 -10.58
CA TYR A 40 -4.77 26.04 -9.55
C TYR A 40 -3.33 26.15 -10.05
N ASN A 41 -2.90 25.25 -10.95
CA ASN A 41 -1.54 25.23 -11.47
C ASN A 41 -1.48 24.80 -12.96
N PRO A 42 -2.10 25.58 -13.87
CA PRO A 42 -2.20 25.21 -15.30
C PRO A 42 -0.84 25.05 -15.98
N GLU A 43 0.16 25.82 -15.56
CA GLU A 43 1.53 25.73 -16.09
C GLU A 43 2.12 24.33 -15.89
N SER A 44 1.82 23.68 -14.75
CA SER A 44 2.30 22.32 -14.46
C SER A 44 1.69 21.23 -15.33
N MET A 45 0.61 21.55 -16.07
CA MET A 45 -0.12 20.67 -16.99
C MET A 45 0.21 20.96 -18.45
N THR A 46 0.98 22.01 -18.72
CA THR A 46 1.30 22.43 -20.09
C THR A 46 2.11 21.33 -20.78
N ASN A 47 1.70 20.97 -22.00
CA ASN A 47 2.30 19.89 -22.81
C ASN A 47 2.18 18.47 -22.21
N MET A 48 1.30 18.25 -21.22
CA MET A 48 1.01 16.91 -20.71
C MET A 48 -0.35 16.42 -21.21
N ASP A 49 -0.41 15.20 -21.73
CA ASP A 49 -1.68 14.54 -21.96
C ASP A 49 -2.38 14.17 -20.63
N VAL A 50 -3.66 13.80 -20.70
CA VAL A 50 -4.45 13.50 -19.50
C VAL A 50 -3.90 12.33 -18.68
N TRP A 51 -3.26 11.34 -19.30
CA TRP A 51 -2.68 10.19 -18.61
C TRP A 51 -1.38 10.56 -17.91
N GLN A 52 -0.58 11.44 -18.48
CA GLN A 52 0.61 12.03 -17.85
C GLN A 52 0.23 12.94 -16.67
N GLN A 53 -0.88 13.66 -16.76
CA GLN A 53 -1.39 14.47 -15.64
C GLN A 53 -1.84 13.60 -14.46
N ILE A 54 -2.36 12.40 -14.73
CA ILE A 54 -2.80 11.44 -13.71
C ILE A 54 -1.62 10.62 -13.18
N CYS A 55 -0.79 10.05 -14.06
CA CYS A 55 0.38 9.22 -13.73
C CYS A 55 1.58 10.11 -13.38
N ARG A 56 1.62 10.59 -12.12
CA ARG A 56 2.71 11.47 -11.66
C ARG A 56 3.65 10.79 -10.67
N PHE A 57 4.77 11.47 -10.42
CA PHE A 57 5.77 11.11 -9.41
C PHE A 57 6.25 9.66 -9.54
N ASP A 58 5.88 8.77 -8.62
CA ASP A 58 6.31 7.37 -8.63
C ASP A 58 5.76 6.58 -9.80
N CYS A 59 4.61 6.99 -10.34
CA CYS A 59 4.08 6.37 -11.55
C CYS A 59 5.03 6.56 -12.75
N MET A 60 5.72 7.69 -12.85
CA MET A 60 6.73 7.92 -13.90
C MET A 60 7.92 6.97 -13.78
N TRP A 61 8.26 6.54 -12.56
CA TRP A 61 9.30 5.53 -12.36
C TRP A 61 8.83 4.14 -12.76
N PHE A 62 7.55 3.82 -12.51
CA PHE A 62 6.93 2.60 -13.02
C PHE A 62 6.82 2.61 -14.54
N GLN A 63 6.49 3.75 -15.16
CA GLN A 63 6.47 3.93 -16.61
C GLN A 63 7.84 3.62 -17.22
N ARG A 64 8.93 4.19 -16.67
CA ARG A 64 10.30 3.91 -17.14
C ARG A 64 10.66 2.42 -17.06
N ILE A 65 10.24 1.73 -16.00
CA ILE A 65 10.47 0.27 -15.90
C ILE A 65 9.65 -0.48 -16.96
N ALA A 66 8.41 -0.05 -17.21
CA ALA A 66 7.56 -0.68 -18.20
C ALA A 66 8.09 -0.49 -19.64
N ASP A 67 8.53 0.73 -19.97
CA ASP A 67 9.03 1.10 -21.29
C ASP A 67 10.44 0.56 -21.52
N ASP A 68 11.38 0.88 -20.63
CA ASP A 68 12.82 0.69 -20.84
C ASP A 68 13.43 -0.45 -20.00
N GLY A 69 12.71 -0.95 -19.00
CA GLY A 69 13.26 -1.86 -18.00
C GLY A 69 14.08 -1.15 -16.93
N TYR A 70 14.87 -1.92 -16.16
CA TYR A 70 15.73 -1.34 -15.13
C TYR A 70 16.99 -0.72 -15.73
N ALA A 71 17.33 0.49 -15.29
CA ALA A 71 18.54 1.17 -15.76
C ALA A 71 19.80 0.40 -15.35
N ILE A 72 20.90 0.54 -16.11
CA ILE A 72 22.21 -0.05 -15.76
C ILE A 72 23.00 0.92 -14.87
N ILE A 73 22.87 2.22 -15.11
CA ILE A 73 23.53 3.28 -14.34
C ILE A 73 22.53 4.37 -13.95
N PRO A 74 22.78 5.17 -12.88
CA PRO A 74 21.95 6.32 -12.57
C PRO A 74 22.11 7.39 -13.66
N SER A 75 21.00 7.95 -14.11
CA SER A 75 20.98 8.97 -15.16
C SER A 75 19.73 9.87 -15.13
N TYR A 76 18.77 9.56 -14.27
CA TYR A 76 17.53 10.32 -14.15
C TYR A 76 17.65 11.46 -13.12
N MET A 77 16.65 12.36 -13.15
CA MET A 77 16.61 13.63 -12.40
C MET A 77 17.72 14.61 -12.81
N LYS A 78 17.59 15.89 -12.43
CA LYS A 78 18.54 16.94 -12.84
C LYS A 78 19.99 16.65 -12.47
N GLY A 79 20.23 15.88 -11.41
CA GLY A 79 21.56 15.51 -10.94
C GLY A 79 22.18 14.29 -11.62
N GLY A 80 21.46 13.58 -12.51
CA GLY A 80 21.93 12.34 -13.12
C GLY A 80 22.25 11.24 -12.09
N ASN A 81 21.73 11.37 -10.87
CA ASN A 81 22.10 10.59 -9.70
C ASN A 81 20.98 9.64 -9.24
N ALA A 82 19.97 9.42 -10.09
CA ALA A 82 18.81 8.61 -9.77
C ALA A 82 18.58 7.50 -10.79
N ALA A 83 18.03 6.40 -10.29
CA ALA A 83 17.69 5.20 -11.05
C ALA A 83 16.37 4.61 -10.55
N ASN A 84 15.73 3.78 -11.37
CA ASN A 84 14.44 3.16 -11.06
C ASN A 84 14.55 1.94 -10.13
N TRP A 85 15.74 1.61 -9.59
CA TRP A 85 15.97 0.43 -8.74
C TRP A 85 15.21 0.46 -7.40
N ALA A 86 14.80 1.64 -6.93
CA ALA A 86 14.00 1.80 -5.72
C ALA A 86 12.61 1.12 -5.80
N PHE A 87 12.14 0.85 -7.02
CA PHE A 87 10.78 0.44 -7.30
C PHE A 87 10.74 -1.05 -7.66
N MET A 88 9.85 -1.78 -7.01
CA MET A 88 9.73 -3.23 -7.19
C MET A 88 8.98 -3.59 -8.48
N PRO A 89 9.24 -4.79 -9.06
CA PRO A 89 8.91 -5.05 -10.46
C PRO A 89 7.44 -5.41 -10.75
N VAL A 90 6.67 -5.94 -9.78
CA VAL A 90 5.35 -6.54 -10.11
C VAL A 90 4.39 -5.52 -10.72
N SER A 91 4.19 -4.36 -10.07
CA SER A 91 3.27 -3.33 -10.56
C SER A 91 3.64 -2.76 -11.93
N PRO A 92 4.90 -2.33 -12.19
CA PRO A 92 5.26 -1.81 -13.50
C PRO A 92 5.14 -2.86 -14.62
N TYR A 93 5.51 -4.12 -14.38
CA TYR A 93 5.33 -5.14 -15.41
C TYR A 93 3.87 -5.49 -15.67
N LEU A 94 3.01 -5.55 -14.65
CA LEU A 94 1.57 -5.68 -14.87
C LEU A 94 1.00 -4.50 -15.68
N GLY A 95 1.48 -3.29 -15.41
CA GLY A 95 1.19 -2.10 -16.22
C GLY A 95 1.65 -2.22 -17.67
N LYS A 96 2.86 -2.75 -17.90
CA LYS A 96 3.39 -3.05 -19.24
C LYS A 96 2.51 -4.05 -20.01
N TRP A 97 2.07 -5.12 -19.35
CA TRP A 97 1.15 -6.07 -20.00
C TRP A 97 -0.18 -5.41 -20.37
N MET A 98 -0.69 -4.53 -19.51
CA MET A 98 -1.90 -3.76 -19.80
C MET A 98 -1.67 -2.73 -20.91
N SER A 99 -0.49 -2.11 -20.98
CA SER A 99 -0.18 -1.11 -22.02
C SER A 99 -0.21 -1.69 -23.42
N ILE A 100 0.13 -2.97 -23.60
CA ILE A 100 -0.02 -3.69 -24.86
C ILE A 100 -1.50 -3.72 -25.32
N LEU A 101 -2.45 -3.78 -24.37
CA LEU A 101 -3.88 -3.85 -24.67
C LEU A 101 -4.49 -2.48 -24.95
N VAL A 102 -4.05 -1.44 -24.24
CA VAL A 102 -4.65 -0.09 -24.32
C VAL A 102 -3.86 0.88 -25.20
N GLY A 103 -2.65 0.52 -25.63
CA GLY A 103 -1.82 1.30 -26.55
C GLY A 103 -1.02 2.44 -25.90
N ASP A 104 -1.05 2.58 -24.57
CA ASP A 104 -0.35 3.63 -23.82
C ASP A 104 0.11 3.12 -22.45
N THR A 105 1.36 3.41 -22.06
CA THR A 105 1.96 2.89 -20.82
C THR A 105 1.36 3.54 -19.57
N ASN A 106 1.11 4.85 -19.59
CA ASN A 106 0.53 5.56 -18.44
C ASN A 106 -0.91 5.10 -18.20
N LEU A 107 -1.71 5.00 -19.27
CA LEU A 107 -3.06 4.44 -19.21
C LEU A 107 -3.02 2.97 -18.76
N GLY A 108 -2.07 2.17 -19.24
CA GLY A 108 -1.88 0.77 -18.82
C GLY A 108 -1.65 0.66 -17.31
N LEU A 109 -0.78 1.49 -16.74
CA LEU A 109 -0.54 1.59 -15.30
C LEU A 109 -1.79 2.03 -14.52
N ILE A 110 -2.48 3.08 -14.99
CA ILE A 110 -3.69 3.61 -14.36
C ILE A 110 -4.80 2.55 -14.34
N VAL A 111 -5.05 1.87 -15.47
CA VAL A 111 -6.03 0.79 -15.57
C VAL A 111 -5.67 -0.35 -14.62
N MET A 112 -4.41 -0.78 -14.60
CA MET A 112 -3.96 -1.85 -13.72
C MET A 112 -4.10 -1.48 -12.23
N SER A 113 -3.79 -0.24 -11.85
CA SER A 113 -4.01 0.27 -10.50
C SER A 113 -5.49 0.24 -10.10
N ASN A 114 -6.40 0.61 -11.01
CA ASN A 114 -7.84 0.56 -10.75
C ASN A 114 -8.38 -0.87 -10.66
N LEU A 115 -7.90 -1.79 -11.50
CA LEU A 115 -8.26 -3.21 -11.43
C LEU A 115 -7.79 -3.84 -10.11
N THR A 116 -6.55 -3.57 -9.71
CA THR A 116 -6.04 -4.05 -8.42
C THR A 116 -6.69 -3.35 -7.23
N PHE A 117 -7.21 -2.14 -7.41
CA PHE A 117 -8.04 -1.48 -6.41
C PHE A 117 -9.39 -2.17 -6.20
N ILE A 118 -10.07 -2.58 -7.26
CA ILE A 118 -11.28 -3.41 -7.15
C ILE A 118 -10.95 -4.68 -6.35
N ALA A 119 -9.87 -5.38 -6.72
CA ALA A 119 -9.41 -6.57 -6.00
C ALA A 119 -9.11 -6.27 -4.52
N SER A 120 -8.49 -5.13 -4.23
CA SER A 120 -8.16 -4.71 -2.86
C SER A 120 -9.41 -4.55 -1.99
N ILE A 121 -10.47 -3.93 -2.52
CA ILE A 121 -11.74 -3.77 -1.80
C ILE A 121 -12.38 -5.13 -1.56
N VAL A 122 -12.46 -5.97 -2.59
CA VAL A 122 -13.07 -7.31 -2.48
C VAL A 122 -12.37 -8.14 -1.42
N VAL A 123 -11.04 -8.26 -1.49
CA VAL A 123 -10.26 -9.06 -0.54
C VAL A 123 -10.27 -8.42 0.85
N PHE A 124 -10.31 -7.08 0.96
CA PHE A 124 -10.45 -6.41 2.25
C PHE A 124 -11.80 -6.71 2.92
N VAL A 125 -12.91 -6.63 2.17
CA VAL A 125 -14.24 -7.01 2.67
C VAL A 125 -14.28 -8.48 3.07
N MET A 126 -13.64 -9.37 2.30
CA MET A 126 -13.45 -10.78 2.70
C MET A 126 -12.68 -10.90 4.02
N ALA A 127 -11.64 -10.08 4.24
CA ALA A 127 -10.90 -10.08 5.48
C ALA A 127 -11.78 -9.61 6.66
N LEU A 128 -12.63 -8.61 6.47
CA LEU A 128 -13.61 -8.17 7.48
C LEU A 128 -14.64 -9.26 7.78
N LYS A 129 -15.14 -9.98 6.77
CA LYS A 129 -16.02 -11.16 6.95
C LYS A 129 -15.35 -12.28 7.74
N GLN A 130 -14.10 -12.60 7.40
CA GLN A 130 -13.29 -13.58 8.12
C GLN A 130 -13.12 -13.23 9.61
N ARG A 131 -13.28 -11.95 9.95
CA ARG A 131 -13.19 -11.38 11.30
C ARG A 131 -14.54 -11.10 11.94
N LEU A 132 -15.65 -11.47 11.30
CA LEU A 132 -17.01 -11.33 11.80
C LEU A 132 -17.43 -9.87 12.10
N PHE A 133 -16.92 -8.90 11.33
CA PHE A 133 -17.41 -7.53 11.40
C PHE A 133 -18.86 -7.44 10.93
N SER A 134 -19.63 -6.46 11.45
CA SER A 134 -21.01 -6.24 11.02
C SER A 134 -21.09 -5.90 9.53
N LYS A 135 -22.23 -6.20 8.91
CA LYS A 135 -22.48 -5.86 7.51
C LYS A 135 -22.31 -4.36 7.26
N ASP A 136 -22.78 -3.53 8.18
CA ASP A 136 -22.65 -2.07 8.06
C ASP A 136 -21.18 -1.62 8.01
N THR A 137 -20.30 -2.22 8.81
CA THR A 137 -18.87 -1.88 8.77
C THR A 137 -18.20 -2.42 7.51
N GLN A 138 -18.62 -3.60 7.02
CA GLN A 138 -18.17 -4.11 5.72
C GLN A 138 -18.57 -3.15 4.59
N ASP A 139 -19.80 -2.64 4.61
CA ASP A 139 -20.29 -1.70 3.59
C ASP A 139 -19.63 -0.32 3.74
N THR A 140 -19.41 0.14 4.99
CA THR A 140 -18.65 1.37 5.29
C THR A 140 -17.21 1.27 4.78
N ALA A 141 -16.58 0.10 4.89
CA ALA A 141 -15.21 -0.12 4.43
C ALA A 141 -15.06 0.08 2.91
N ILE A 142 -16.07 -0.32 2.12
CA ILE A 142 -16.10 -0.10 0.67
C ILE A 142 -16.00 1.39 0.37
N TRP A 143 -16.87 2.19 1.00
CA TRP A 143 -16.87 3.65 0.84
C TRP A 143 -15.59 4.29 1.39
N LEU A 144 -15.11 3.83 2.54
CA LEU A 144 -13.88 4.32 3.16
C LEU A 144 -12.66 4.12 2.27
N MET A 145 -12.53 2.99 1.58
CA MET A 145 -11.41 2.78 0.66
C MET A 145 -11.56 3.66 -0.59
N CYS A 146 -12.77 3.78 -1.14
CA CYS A 146 -13.05 4.61 -2.32
C CYS A 146 -12.77 6.10 -2.06
N PHE A 147 -13.14 6.59 -0.88
CA PHE A 147 -13.01 7.98 -0.43
C PHE A 147 -11.91 8.14 0.63
N SER A 148 -10.95 7.22 0.66
CA SER A 148 -9.80 7.28 1.56
C SER A 148 -9.07 8.61 1.36
N PRO A 149 -8.56 9.27 2.42
CA PRO A 149 -7.83 10.53 2.28
C PRO A 149 -6.71 10.48 1.23
N TYR A 150 -6.14 9.31 0.98
CA TYR A 150 -5.07 9.09 -0.01
C TYR A 150 -5.46 8.08 -1.10
N THR A 151 -6.74 8.06 -1.50
CA THR A 151 -7.22 7.23 -2.62
C THR A 151 -6.50 7.57 -3.92
N VAL A 152 -5.83 8.72 -4.02
CA VAL A 152 -5.05 9.14 -5.19
C VAL A 152 -4.01 8.12 -5.65
N TYR A 153 -3.40 7.34 -4.75
CA TYR A 153 -2.48 6.26 -5.15
C TYR A 153 -3.20 5.18 -5.98
N SER A 154 -4.48 4.93 -5.71
CA SER A 154 -5.28 4.02 -6.52
C SER A 154 -5.72 4.62 -7.87
N LEU A 155 -5.67 5.94 -8.03
CA LEU A 155 -5.96 6.67 -9.27
C LEU A 155 -4.74 6.74 -10.20
N SER A 156 -3.56 6.99 -9.64
CA SER A 156 -2.35 7.41 -10.36
C SER A 156 -1.45 6.26 -10.83
N GLY A 157 -1.92 5.02 -10.92
CA GLY A 157 -1.06 3.91 -11.41
C GLY A 157 -0.08 3.36 -10.37
N TYR A 158 -0.36 3.49 -9.06
CA TYR A 158 0.58 3.05 -8.02
C TYR A 158 0.40 1.58 -7.60
N SER A 159 1.40 1.05 -6.87
CA SER A 159 1.46 -0.33 -6.37
C SER A 159 0.54 -0.64 -5.17
N GLU A 160 0.10 0.39 -4.45
CA GLU A 160 -0.56 0.26 -3.15
C GLU A 160 -1.86 -0.55 -3.18
N PRO A 161 -2.75 -0.40 -4.17
CA PRO A 161 -3.97 -1.19 -4.22
C PRO A 161 -3.66 -2.70 -4.33
N LEU A 162 -2.73 -3.07 -5.20
CA LEU A 162 -2.26 -4.46 -5.32
C LEU A 162 -1.67 -4.96 -4.00
N TYR A 163 -0.85 -4.14 -3.35
CA TYR A 163 -0.23 -4.52 -2.09
C TYR A 163 -1.27 -4.74 -0.97
N ILE A 164 -2.29 -3.88 -0.87
CA ILE A 164 -3.39 -4.05 0.09
C ILE A 164 -4.14 -5.36 -0.20
N ALA A 165 -4.41 -5.69 -1.46
CA ALA A 165 -5.07 -6.93 -1.86
C ALA A 165 -4.25 -8.16 -1.42
N LEU A 166 -2.94 -8.17 -1.73
CA LEU A 166 -2.04 -9.27 -1.41
C LEU A 166 -1.89 -9.46 0.10
N VAL A 167 -1.65 -8.39 0.86
CA VAL A 167 -1.51 -8.46 2.33
C VAL A 167 -2.81 -8.90 2.99
N SER A 168 -3.96 -8.38 2.53
CA SER A 168 -5.27 -8.82 3.03
C SER A 168 -5.48 -10.34 2.78
N GLY A 169 -5.08 -10.81 1.59
CA GLY A 169 -5.12 -12.22 1.23
C GLY A 169 -4.20 -13.09 2.09
N VAL A 170 -2.98 -12.61 2.40
CA VAL A 170 -2.05 -13.29 3.33
C VAL A 170 -2.69 -13.48 4.70
N PHE A 171 -3.32 -12.45 5.26
CA PHE A 171 -3.98 -12.57 6.56
C PHE A 171 -5.19 -13.51 6.52
N ILE A 172 -6.01 -13.47 5.47
CA ILE A 172 -7.10 -14.45 5.28
C ILE A 172 -6.54 -15.88 5.23
N ALA A 173 -5.49 -16.10 4.43
CA ALA A 173 -4.85 -17.41 4.31
C ALA A 173 -4.26 -17.90 5.65
N CYS A 174 -3.66 -17.00 6.43
CA CYS A 174 -3.20 -17.29 7.79
C CYS A 174 -4.34 -17.74 8.70
N TYR A 175 -5.47 -17.00 8.74
CA TYR A 175 -6.63 -17.37 9.58
C TYR A 175 -7.26 -18.69 9.16
N ARG A 176 -7.17 -19.02 7.87
CA ARG A 176 -7.64 -20.29 7.32
C ARG A 176 -6.58 -21.40 7.34
N LYS A 177 -5.39 -21.14 7.90
CA LYS A 177 -4.26 -22.08 7.98
C LYS A 177 -3.81 -22.65 6.63
N ASN A 178 -4.04 -21.92 5.54
CA ASN A 178 -3.56 -22.28 4.21
C ASN A 178 -2.16 -21.69 4.00
N TRP A 179 -1.15 -22.34 4.57
CA TRP A 179 0.22 -21.84 4.59
C TRP A 179 0.88 -21.79 3.21
N TRP A 180 0.46 -22.64 2.27
CA TRP A 180 0.90 -22.53 0.88
C TRP A 180 0.50 -21.18 0.28
N LEU A 181 -0.78 -20.81 0.43
CA LEU A 181 -1.28 -19.53 -0.07
C LEU A 181 -0.64 -18.34 0.67
N VAL A 182 -0.31 -18.49 1.96
CA VAL A 182 0.47 -17.49 2.72
C VAL A 182 1.84 -17.26 2.06
N GLY A 183 2.59 -18.33 1.77
CA GLY A 183 3.89 -18.24 1.12
C GLY A 183 3.79 -17.61 -0.27
N LEU A 184 2.85 -18.06 -1.10
CA LEU A 184 2.66 -17.55 -2.46
C LEU A 184 2.27 -16.06 -2.48
N LEU A 185 1.24 -15.67 -1.74
CA LEU A 185 0.80 -14.28 -1.72
C LEU A 185 1.83 -13.36 -1.06
N GLY A 186 2.52 -13.84 -0.02
CA GLY A 186 3.54 -13.07 0.66
C GLY A 186 4.81 -12.90 -0.18
N LEU A 187 5.19 -13.90 -0.99
CA LEU A 187 6.25 -13.77 -2.00
C LEU A 187 5.92 -12.67 -3.00
N ILE A 188 4.71 -12.69 -3.56
CA ILE A 188 4.26 -11.68 -4.52
C ILE A 188 4.18 -10.30 -3.83
N ALA A 189 3.75 -10.23 -2.57
CA ALA A 189 3.72 -8.98 -1.82
C ALA A 189 5.13 -8.39 -1.62
N ALA A 190 6.12 -9.22 -1.28
CA ALA A 190 7.51 -8.82 -1.06
C ALA A 190 8.19 -8.31 -2.35
N VAL A 191 7.78 -8.80 -3.52
CA VAL A 191 8.26 -8.33 -4.82
C VAL A 191 7.32 -7.30 -5.48
N THR A 192 6.22 -6.93 -4.79
CA THR A 192 5.38 -5.76 -5.13
C THR A 192 5.85 -4.52 -4.38
N ARG A 193 6.26 -4.68 -3.12
CA ARG A 193 6.91 -3.65 -2.29
C ARG A 193 7.92 -4.31 -1.37
N ASN A 194 9.11 -3.73 -1.26
CA ASN A 194 10.24 -4.30 -0.50
C ASN A 194 9.87 -4.65 0.95
N LEU A 195 9.11 -3.79 1.63
CA LEU A 195 8.67 -4.03 3.02
C LEU A 195 7.66 -5.18 3.17
N GLY A 196 7.15 -5.74 2.07
CA GLY A 196 6.35 -6.96 2.08
C GLY A 196 7.11 -8.16 2.62
N VAL A 197 8.44 -8.16 2.53
CA VAL A 197 9.28 -9.20 3.16
C VAL A 197 9.07 -9.29 4.68
N MET A 198 8.65 -8.19 5.32
CA MET A 198 8.43 -8.12 6.76
C MET A 198 7.16 -8.84 7.23
N LEU A 199 6.35 -9.38 6.30
CA LEU A 199 5.22 -10.26 6.62
C LEU A 199 5.66 -11.52 7.39
N VAL A 200 6.93 -11.94 7.26
CA VAL A 200 7.48 -13.09 8.00
C VAL A 200 7.21 -13.01 9.51
N PHE A 201 7.27 -11.81 10.10
CA PHE A 201 7.02 -11.62 11.53
C PHE A 201 5.55 -11.84 11.88
N SER A 202 4.63 -11.33 11.06
CA SER A 202 3.20 -11.53 11.25
C SER A 202 2.80 -12.99 11.08
N VAL A 203 3.34 -13.65 10.05
CA VAL A 203 3.10 -15.07 9.78
C VAL A 203 3.62 -15.92 10.94
N LEU A 204 4.81 -15.61 11.48
CA LEU A 204 5.34 -16.27 12.67
C LEU A 204 4.42 -16.08 13.88
N ILE A 205 3.97 -14.85 14.15
CA ILE A 205 3.05 -14.56 15.27
C ILE A 205 1.76 -15.38 15.13
N VAL A 206 1.12 -15.37 13.96
CA VAL A 206 -0.12 -16.14 13.74
C VAL A 206 0.14 -17.64 13.82
N GLY A 207 1.24 -18.14 13.26
CA GLY A 207 1.63 -19.55 13.33
C GLY A 207 1.87 -20.03 14.76
N VAL A 208 2.60 -19.25 15.57
CA VAL A 208 2.83 -19.55 16.99
C VAL A 208 1.53 -19.49 17.79
N GLN A 209 0.66 -18.52 17.52
CA GLN A 209 -0.67 -18.45 18.16
C GLN A 209 -1.55 -19.65 17.76
N ALA A 210 -1.44 -20.15 16.54
CA ALA A 210 -2.26 -21.25 16.04
C ALA A 210 -1.79 -22.64 16.50
N TYR A 211 -0.49 -22.84 16.72
CA TYR A 211 0.10 -24.17 16.98
C TYR A 211 0.91 -24.28 18.27
N GLY A 212 1.16 -23.16 18.95
CA GLY A 212 2.01 -23.08 20.14
C GLY A 212 3.50 -23.15 19.84
N ALA A 213 4.31 -22.48 20.65
CA ALA A 213 5.77 -22.42 20.47
C ALA A 213 6.44 -23.81 20.52
N SER A 214 5.92 -24.74 21.31
CA SER A 214 6.45 -26.11 21.42
C SER A 214 6.36 -26.89 20.10
N SER A 215 5.39 -26.58 19.23
CA SER A 215 5.28 -27.21 17.91
C SER A 215 6.41 -26.78 16.97
N PHE A 216 6.93 -25.55 17.11
CA PHE A 216 8.07 -25.04 16.35
C PHE A 216 9.38 -25.64 16.84
N VAL A 217 9.58 -25.72 18.17
CA VAL A 217 10.76 -26.36 18.76
C VAL A 217 10.86 -27.84 18.36
N ARG A 218 9.71 -28.55 18.34
CA ARG A 218 9.65 -29.97 17.97
C ARG A 218 9.48 -30.21 16.46
N LEU A 219 9.52 -29.16 15.63
CA LEU A 219 9.38 -29.22 14.17
C LEU A 219 8.20 -30.10 13.70
N LYS A 220 7.03 -29.95 14.34
CA LYS A 220 5.82 -30.69 13.94
C LYS A 220 5.39 -30.28 12.53
N SER A 221 4.74 -31.18 11.79
CA SER A 221 4.27 -30.95 10.41
C SER A 221 3.57 -29.60 10.20
N ASN A 222 2.62 -29.24 11.07
CA ASN A 222 1.93 -27.94 10.99
C ASN A 222 2.87 -26.73 11.13
N ALA A 223 3.89 -26.81 12.00
CA ALA A 223 4.88 -25.75 12.16
C ALA A 223 5.85 -25.71 10.98
N LEU A 224 6.21 -26.85 10.40
CA LEU A 224 7.00 -26.92 9.17
C LEU A 224 6.28 -26.21 8.01
N SER A 225 4.96 -26.37 7.87
CA SER A 225 4.19 -25.61 6.86
C SER A 225 4.30 -24.10 7.04
N VAL A 226 4.27 -23.61 8.28
CA VAL A 226 4.48 -22.18 8.59
C VAL A 226 5.90 -21.75 8.24
N ILE A 227 6.90 -22.56 8.61
CA ILE A 227 8.33 -22.28 8.34
C ILE A 227 8.57 -22.19 6.84
N VAL A 228 8.04 -23.13 6.05
CA VAL A 228 8.12 -23.09 4.58
C VAL A 228 7.48 -21.81 4.05
N ALA A 229 6.29 -21.44 4.53
CA ALA A 229 5.65 -20.20 4.11
C ALA A 229 6.50 -18.96 4.44
N ILE A 230 7.12 -18.91 5.64
CA ILE A 230 8.03 -17.83 6.05
C ILE A 230 9.24 -17.73 5.12
N TRP A 231 9.80 -18.85 4.67
CA TRP A 231 10.95 -18.86 3.76
C TRP A 231 10.59 -18.55 2.31
N LEU A 232 9.36 -18.83 1.88
CA LEU A 232 8.87 -18.47 0.54
C LEU A 232 8.71 -16.95 0.38
N ILE A 233 8.29 -16.24 1.43
CA ILE A 233 8.08 -14.78 1.38
C ILE A 233 9.33 -14.01 0.92
N PRO A 234 10.51 -14.12 1.57
CA PRO A 234 11.70 -13.39 1.19
C PRO A 234 12.28 -13.83 -0.15
N LEU A 235 11.92 -15.00 -0.67
CA LEU A 235 12.42 -15.49 -1.96
C LEU A 235 12.11 -14.50 -3.09
N GLY A 236 10.94 -13.87 -3.09
CA GLY A 236 10.58 -12.86 -4.10
C GLY A 236 11.48 -11.62 -4.03
N PHE A 237 11.77 -11.15 -2.81
CA PHE A 237 12.65 -10.01 -2.60
C PHE A 237 14.11 -10.34 -2.92
N PHE A 238 14.59 -11.52 -2.53
CA PHE A 238 15.95 -11.98 -2.85
C PHE A 238 16.14 -12.27 -4.33
N ALA A 239 15.11 -12.73 -5.04
CA ALA A 239 15.16 -12.85 -6.50
C ALA A 239 15.37 -11.48 -7.17
N TYR A 240 14.72 -10.43 -6.66
CA TYR A 240 14.96 -9.06 -7.15
C TYR A 240 16.36 -8.55 -6.80
N MET A 241 16.87 -8.82 -5.60
CA MET A 241 18.25 -8.48 -5.22
C MET A 241 19.28 -9.21 -6.10
N ALA A 242 19.06 -10.50 -6.37
CA ALA A 242 19.91 -11.28 -7.27
C ALA A 242 19.86 -10.73 -8.70
N PHE A 243 18.67 -10.36 -9.19
CA PHE A 243 18.51 -9.68 -10.47
C PHE A 243 19.35 -8.39 -10.51
N LEU A 244 19.25 -7.51 -9.51
CA LEU A 244 20.04 -6.28 -9.48
C LEU A 244 21.55 -6.54 -9.45
N HIS A 245 22.00 -7.55 -8.70
CA HIS A 245 23.41 -7.93 -8.68
C HIS A 245 23.93 -8.31 -10.07
N PHE A 246 23.20 -9.15 -10.81
CA PHE A 246 23.61 -9.56 -12.15
C PHE A 246 23.37 -8.47 -13.22
N HIS A 247 22.39 -7.60 -13.02
CA HIS A 247 22.02 -6.55 -13.97
C HIS A 247 22.94 -5.33 -13.91
N MET A 248 23.33 -4.91 -12.71
CA MET A 248 24.09 -3.67 -12.51
C MET A 248 25.18 -3.75 -11.42
N GLY A 249 25.39 -4.91 -10.82
CA GLY A 249 26.50 -5.18 -9.89
C GLY A 249 26.18 -4.98 -8.41
N ASP A 250 25.05 -4.37 -8.05
CA ASP A 250 24.69 -4.05 -6.66
C ASP A 250 23.33 -4.64 -6.25
N ALA A 251 23.38 -5.69 -5.42
CA ALA A 251 22.18 -6.36 -4.89
C ALA A 251 21.30 -5.46 -4.01
N LEU A 252 21.88 -4.41 -3.43
CA LEU A 252 21.25 -3.46 -2.51
C LEU A 252 20.94 -2.12 -3.17
N ALA A 253 21.04 -2.02 -4.50
CA ALA A 253 20.86 -0.77 -5.23
C ALA A 253 19.53 -0.07 -4.93
N PHE A 254 18.44 -0.82 -4.67
CA PHE A 254 17.14 -0.26 -4.28
C PHE A 254 17.18 0.56 -2.97
N GLY A 255 18.09 0.20 -2.05
CA GLY A 255 18.31 0.87 -0.78
C GLY A 255 19.33 2.00 -0.93
N HIS A 256 20.44 1.76 -1.62
CA HIS A 256 21.47 2.78 -1.84
C HIS A 256 20.94 3.98 -2.63
N ILE A 257 20.08 3.75 -3.64
CA ILE A 257 19.55 4.84 -4.48
C ILE A 257 18.62 5.79 -3.71
N GLN A 258 18.16 5.45 -2.50
CA GLN A 258 17.28 6.30 -1.69
C GLN A 258 17.90 7.68 -1.38
N VAL A 259 19.23 7.78 -1.37
CA VAL A 259 19.96 9.05 -1.18
C VAL A 259 19.62 10.09 -2.27
N ALA A 260 19.21 9.65 -3.47
CA ALA A 260 18.77 10.53 -4.54
C ALA A 260 17.49 11.32 -4.18
N TRP A 261 16.72 10.85 -3.20
CA TRP A 261 15.56 11.53 -2.62
C TRP A 261 15.85 12.16 -1.25
N GLY A 262 17.13 12.36 -0.91
CA GLY A 262 17.55 12.98 0.35
C GLY A 262 17.28 12.12 1.59
N ARG A 263 17.05 10.80 1.42
CA ARG A 263 16.79 9.90 2.54
C ARG A 263 18.08 9.42 3.17
N VAL A 264 18.19 9.62 4.47
CA VAL A 264 19.33 9.19 5.29
C VAL A 264 18.80 8.49 6.53
N PHE A 265 19.34 7.30 6.81
CA PHE A 265 18.95 6.54 7.99
C PHE A 265 19.40 7.24 9.27
N SER A 266 18.47 7.53 10.17
CA SER A 266 18.67 8.19 11.44
C SER A 266 17.57 7.76 12.43
N ASN A 267 17.59 8.33 13.64
CA ASN A 267 16.55 8.10 14.62
C ASN A 267 15.20 8.67 14.12
N PRO A 268 14.11 7.88 14.09
CA PRO A 268 12.80 8.35 13.67
C PRO A 268 12.27 9.51 14.53
N VAL A 269 12.68 9.61 15.80
CA VAL A 269 12.28 10.73 16.68
C VAL A 269 12.89 12.05 16.19
N ASP A 270 14.14 12.05 15.75
CA ASP A 270 14.81 13.26 15.23
C ASP A 270 14.11 13.77 13.98
N TRP A 271 13.65 12.85 13.11
CA TRP A 271 12.85 13.21 11.93
C TRP A 271 11.49 13.81 12.29
N LEU A 272 10.84 13.33 13.36
CA LEU A 272 9.61 13.92 13.86
C LEU A 272 9.85 15.34 14.40
N ILE A 273 10.90 15.53 15.20
CA ILE A 273 11.27 16.85 15.74
C ILE A 273 11.58 17.82 14.60
N TYR A 274 12.44 17.41 13.66
CA TYR A 274 12.77 18.19 12.46
C TYR A 274 11.50 18.60 11.70
N GLY A 275 10.55 17.68 11.53
CA GLY A 275 9.31 17.98 10.81
C GLY A 275 8.41 18.98 11.54
N VAL A 276 8.39 18.97 12.88
CA VAL A 276 7.68 19.96 13.69
C VAL A 276 8.35 21.33 13.59
N GLU A 277 9.68 21.38 13.78
CA GLU A 277 10.46 22.62 13.72
C GLU A 277 10.42 23.29 12.35
N THR A 278 10.43 22.48 11.28
CA THR A 278 10.33 22.98 9.89
C THR A 278 8.94 23.55 9.58
N GLY A 279 7.88 23.03 10.21
CA GLY A 279 6.51 23.47 9.96
C GLY A 279 5.96 23.07 8.58
N GLY A 280 4.90 23.75 8.15
CA GLY A 280 4.30 23.60 6.82
C GLY A 280 3.98 22.16 6.43
N ALA A 281 4.42 21.75 5.24
CA ALA A 281 4.19 20.39 4.73
C ALA A 281 4.85 19.30 5.60
N LYS A 282 6.00 19.58 6.22
CA LYS A 282 6.68 18.61 7.09
C LYS A 282 5.90 18.35 8.36
N LEU A 283 5.32 19.39 8.98
CA LEU A 283 4.44 19.24 10.14
C LEU A 283 3.22 18.39 9.82
N TYR A 284 2.60 18.58 8.65
CA TYR A 284 1.51 17.74 8.19
C TYR A 284 1.93 16.25 8.08
N LEU A 285 3.10 15.97 7.52
CA LEU A 285 3.63 14.60 7.42
C LEU A 285 3.89 13.99 8.82
N VAL A 286 4.35 14.79 9.78
CA VAL A 286 4.48 14.39 11.19
C VAL A 286 3.12 14.04 11.78
N ILE A 287 2.10 14.87 11.60
CA ILE A 287 0.74 14.61 12.11
C ILE A 287 0.22 13.27 11.57
N VAL A 288 0.37 13.01 10.27
CA VAL A 288 -0.05 11.74 9.68
C VAL A 288 0.75 10.56 10.23
N SER A 289 2.05 10.74 10.49
CA SER A 289 2.91 9.73 11.12
C SER A 289 2.42 9.40 12.54
N LEU A 290 2.09 10.41 13.34
CA LEU A 290 1.56 10.24 14.70
C LEU A 290 0.18 9.57 14.70
N ILE A 291 -0.69 9.89 13.73
CA ILE A 291 -1.96 9.18 13.52
C ILE A 291 -1.67 7.70 13.24
N GLY A 292 -0.71 7.41 12.37
CA GLY A 292 -0.29 6.04 12.05
C GLY A 292 0.20 5.27 13.28
N LEU A 293 1.09 5.87 14.07
CA LEU A 293 1.58 5.28 15.33
C LEU A 293 0.47 5.10 16.36
N THR A 294 -0.50 6.01 16.41
CA THR A 294 -1.68 5.90 17.29
C THR A 294 -2.59 4.74 16.89
N LEU A 295 -2.91 4.63 15.59
CA LEU A 295 -3.67 3.49 15.06
C LEU A 295 -2.94 2.16 15.31
N ASN A 296 -1.62 2.16 15.18
CA ASN A 296 -0.79 1.00 15.48
C ASN A 296 -0.83 0.62 16.97
N GLY A 297 -0.70 1.59 17.88
CA GLY A 297 -0.87 1.39 19.31
C GLY A 297 -2.26 0.85 19.68
N TYR A 298 -3.30 1.33 18.98
CA TYR A 298 -4.66 0.79 19.12
C TYR A 298 -4.75 -0.69 18.70
N LEU A 299 -4.07 -1.11 17.63
CA LEU A 299 -3.99 -2.52 17.24
C LEU A 299 -3.30 -3.37 18.33
N PHE A 300 -2.19 -2.90 18.91
CA PHE A 300 -1.55 -3.56 20.04
C PHE A 300 -2.49 -3.69 21.24
N PHE A 301 -3.18 -2.60 21.61
CA PHE A 301 -4.17 -2.59 22.68
C PHE A 301 -5.30 -3.61 22.45
N LYS A 302 -5.73 -3.77 21.19
CA LYS A 302 -6.72 -4.77 20.77
C LYS A 302 -6.14 -6.17 20.52
N LYS A 303 -4.88 -6.41 20.91
CA LYS A 303 -4.18 -7.69 20.78
C LYS A 303 -4.10 -8.21 19.34
N ARG A 304 -4.11 -7.29 18.36
CA ARG A 304 -3.91 -7.55 16.93
C ARG A 304 -2.41 -7.62 16.61
N TYR A 305 -1.67 -8.45 17.35
CA TYR A 305 -0.19 -8.40 17.33
C TYR A 305 0.41 -8.63 15.95
N ALA A 306 -0.16 -9.54 15.15
CA ALA A 306 0.34 -9.82 13.82
C ALA A 306 0.17 -8.62 12.87
N GLU A 307 -0.99 -7.97 12.90
CA GLU A 307 -1.25 -6.76 12.11
C GLU A 307 -0.47 -5.55 12.64
N ALA A 308 -0.37 -5.41 13.96
CA ALA A 308 0.33 -4.32 14.63
C ALA A 308 1.83 -4.36 14.36
N VAL A 309 2.49 -5.52 14.48
CA VAL A 309 3.93 -5.65 14.21
C VAL A 309 4.23 -5.34 12.74
N PHE A 310 3.42 -5.83 11.81
CA PHE A 310 3.59 -5.51 10.39
C PHE A 310 3.52 -4.01 10.12
N MET A 311 2.46 -3.37 10.63
CA MET A 311 2.25 -1.94 10.46
C MET A 311 3.35 -1.13 11.15
N LEU A 312 3.80 -1.54 12.34
CA LEU A 312 4.86 -0.86 13.07
C LEU A 312 6.16 -0.85 12.26
N ILE A 313 6.56 -2.01 11.73
CA ILE A 313 7.77 -2.12 10.91
C ILE A 313 7.64 -1.28 9.64
N ASN A 314 6.48 -1.31 8.98
CA ASN A 314 6.22 -0.54 7.75
C ASN A 314 6.12 0.98 7.99
N LEU A 315 5.94 1.42 9.23
CA LEU A 315 5.99 2.84 9.61
C LEU A 315 7.39 3.25 10.09
N LEU A 316 8.04 2.44 10.92
CA LEU A 316 9.33 2.78 11.52
C LEU A 316 10.48 2.77 10.52
N ILE A 317 10.53 1.81 9.58
CA ILE A 317 11.63 1.76 8.61
C ILE A 317 11.64 3.04 7.75
N PRO A 318 10.52 3.45 7.10
CA PRO A 318 10.51 4.70 6.35
C PRO A 318 10.73 5.94 7.23
N LEU A 319 10.11 5.99 8.42
CA LEU A 319 10.25 7.13 9.33
C LEU A 319 11.70 7.32 9.81
N SER A 320 12.46 6.24 9.91
CA SER A 320 13.91 6.29 10.19
C SER A 320 14.72 6.91 9.06
N SER A 321 14.12 7.12 7.88
CA SER A 321 14.77 7.75 6.71
C SER A 321 14.20 9.12 6.34
N GLY A 322 13.23 9.62 7.09
CA GLY A 322 12.54 10.89 6.87
C GLY A 322 11.02 10.81 7.04
N VAL A 323 10.38 11.96 7.25
CA VAL A 323 8.90 12.07 7.31
C VAL A 323 8.23 12.01 5.93
N ASN A 324 9.03 12.04 4.86
CA ASN A 324 8.56 12.02 3.50
C ASN A 324 7.86 10.70 3.17
N ALA A 325 6.74 10.83 2.48
CA ALA A 325 5.90 9.75 2.02
C ALA A 325 5.18 8.99 3.13
N MET A 326 5.24 9.44 4.40
CA MET A 326 4.56 8.78 5.51
C MET A 326 3.05 8.55 5.28
N PRO A 327 2.28 9.46 4.65
CA PRO A 327 0.90 9.16 4.30
C PRO A 327 0.74 7.97 3.35
N ARG A 328 1.64 7.81 2.39
CA ARG A 328 1.70 6.67 1.48
C ARG A 328 2.00 5.37 2.23
N TYR A 329 2.99 5.41 3.13
CA TYR A 329 3.34 4.27 3.97
C TYR A 329 2.24 3.90 4.96
N LEU A 330 1.37 4.84 5.34
CA LEU A 330 0.23 4.56 6.19
C LEU A 330 -0.97 4.03 5.41
N PHE A 331 -1.45 4.77 4.41
CA PHE A 331 -2.69 4.44 3.68
C PHE A 331 -2.51 3.42 2.55
N GLY A 332 -1.28 2.97 2.29
CA GLY A 332 -0.98 1.80 1.47
C GLY A 332 -1.04 0.47 2.23
N LEU A 333 -1.47 0.45 3.50
CA LEU A 333 -1.42 -0.73 4.36
C LEU A 333 -2.81 -1.25 4.75
N TYR A 334 -2.97 -2.57 4.66
CA TYR A 334 -4.15 -3.29 5.16
C TYR A 334 -4.47 -2.98 6.65
N PRO A 335 -3.50 -3.06 7.60
CA PRO A 335 -3.79 -2.80 9.01
C PRO A 335 -4.34 -1.40 9.30
N THR A 336 -4.02 -0.39 8.49
CA THR A 336 -4.54 0.97 8.64
C THR A 336 -6.06 0.99 8.48
N TYR A 337 -6.55 0.44 7.37
CA TYR A 337 -7.99 0.34 7.13
C TYR A 337 -8.67 -0.57 8.15
N LEU A 338 -8.02 -1.67 8.55
CA LEU A 338 -8.54 -2.53 9.62
C LEU A 338 -8.71 -1.77 10.93
N ALA A 339 -7.72 -0.98 11.36
CA ALA A 339 -7.78 -0.19 12.58
C ALA A 339 -8.92 0.84 12.53
N ILE A 340 -9.10 1.53 11.39
CA ILE A 340 -10.20 2.48 11.19
C ILE A 340 -11.55 1.75 11.25
N CYS A 341 -11.71 0.62 10.55
CA CYS A 341 -12.92 -0.19 10.62
C CYS A 341 -13.23 -0.69 12.05
N MET A 342 -12.21 -1.06 12.82
CA MET A 342 -12.38 -1.43 14.25
C MET A 342 -12.87 -0.26 15.11
N LEU A 343 -12.47 0.97 14.81
CA LEU A 343 -12.99 2.16 15.48
C LEU A 343 -14.43 2.46 15.06
N LEU A 344 -14.73 2.34 13.76
CA LEU A 344 -16.06 2.59 13.21
C LEU A 344 -17.09 1.50 13.55
N GLU A 345 -16.65 0.28 13.84
CA GLU A 345 -17.49 -0.77 14.44
C GLU A 345 -17.87 -0.39 15.88
N ARG A 346 -16.90 0.14 16.64
CA ARG A 346 -17.11 0.54 18.04
C ARG A 346 -17.92 1.83 18.17
N PHE A 347 -17.71 2.77 17.25
CA PHE A 347 -18.32 4.11 17.25
C PHE A 347 -19.10 4.33 15.94
N PRO A 348 -20.26 3.68 15.77
CA PRO A 348 -21.01 3.72 14.51
C PRO A 348 -21.48 5.11 14.11
N THR A 349 -21.72 6.01 15.07
CA THR A 349 -22.09 7.41 14.80
C THR A 349 -20.97 8.20 14.11
N ALA A 350 -19.71 7.79 14.24
CA ALA A 350 -18.57 8.45 13.61
C ALA A 350 -18.38 8.05 12.13
N ARG A 351 -19.13 7.06 11.62
CA ARG A 351 -18.99 6.54 10.25
C ARG A 351 -19.17 7.64 9.20
N MET A 352 -20.28 8.37 9.28
CA MET A 352 -20.60 9.42 8.30
C MET A 352 -19.57 10.56 8.36
N SER A 353 -19.27 11.08 9.55
CA SER A 353 -18.26 12.14 9.71
C SER A 353 -16.90 11.73 9.18
N THR A 354 -16.48 10.47 9.43
CA THR A 354 -15.21 9.95 8.91
C THR A 354 -15.20 9.91 7.39
N LEU A 355 -16.28 9.44 6.75
CA LEU A 355 -16.40 9.41 5.29
C LEU A 355 -16.40 10.82 4.68
N LEU A 356 -17.13 11.77 5.28
CA LEU A 356 -17.19 13.16 4.81
C LEU A 356 -15.82 13.86 4.92
N VAL A 357 -15.16 13.74 6.06
CA VAL A 357 -13.82 14.30 6.27
C VAL A 357 -12.81 13.63 5.32
N SER A 358 -12.86 12.31 5.18
CA SER A 358 -11.97 11.59 4.26
C SER A 358 -12.18 12.00 2.81
N SER A 359 -13.44 12.18 2.39
CA SER A 359 -13.77 12.66 1.05
C SER A 359 -13.25 14.07 0.80
N ALA A 360 -13.43 15.00 1.74
CA ALA A 360 -12.95 16.38 1.61
C ALA A 360 -11.42 16.44 1.51
N VAL A 361 -10.73 15.71 2.40
CA VAL A 361 -9.27 15.62 2.41
C VAL A 361 -8.76 14.95 1.12
N SER A 362 -9.43 13.89 0.66
CA SER A 362 -9.10 13.19 -0.59
C SER A 362 -9.22 14.11 -1.82
N THR A 363 -10.25 14.95 -1.88
CA THR A 363 -10.40 15.93 -2.97
C THR A 363 -9.22 16.90 -2.99
N PHE A 364 -8.88 17.47 -1.82
CA PHE A 364 -7.76 18.40 -1.71
C PHE A 364 -6.43 17.75 -2.11
N ILE A 365 -6.16 16.54 -1.62
CA ILE A 365 -4.94 15.79 -1.96
C ILE A 365 -4.91 15.43 -3.45
N THR A 366 -6.04 15.04 -4.04
CA THR A 366 -6.09 14.67 -5.46
C THR A 366 -5.81 15.88 -6.36
N ILE A 367 -6.43 17.04 -6.06
CA ILE A 367 -6.14 18.30 -6.77
C ILE A 367 -4.66 18.62 -6.65
N GLY A 368 -4.14 18.61 -5.44
CA GLY A 368 -2.74 18.94 -5.18
C GLY A 368 -1.76 17.99 -5.89
N PHE A 369 -2.07 16.69 -5.91
CA PHE A 369 -1.27 15.66 -6.56
C PHE A 369 -1.25 15.86 -8.09
N PHE A 370 -2.41 16.04 -8.72
CA PHE A 370 -2.46 16.35 -10.17
C PHE A 370 -1.84 17.72 -10.48
N SER A 371 -1.85 18.68 -9.55
CA SER A 371 -1.22 20.00 -9.73
C SER A 371 0.31 20.03 -9.57
N ASN A 372 0.98 18.89 -9.36
CA ASN A 372 2.40 18.79 -9.00
C ASN A 372 2.78 19.46 -7.67
N VAL A 373 1.80 19.84 -6.87
CA VAL A 373 2.04 20.62 -5.63
C VAL A 373 2.07 19.71 -4.42
N PHE A 374 1.44 18.53 -4.50
CA PHE A 374 1.12 17.72 -3.33
C PHE A 374 1.54 16.24 -3.50
N PHE A 375 2.85 15.98 -3.47
CA PHE A 375 3.46 14.92 -2.64
C PHE A 375 5.01 15.06 -2.57
N THR A 376 5.54 14.95 -1.34
CA THR A 376 6.93 14.61 -0.94
C THR A 376 8.12 15.36 -1.52
N VAL A 377 8.39 16.56 -0.99
CA VAL A 377 9.78 16.94 -0.66
C VAL A 377 10.02 16.65 0.80
#